data_AF-A0ABC9P7K8-F1
#
_entry.id   AF-A0ABC9P7K8-F1
#
_cell.length_a   1.000
_cell.length_b   1.000
_cell.length_c   1.000
_cell.angle_alpha   90.00
_cell.angle_beta   90.00
_cell.angle_gamma   90.00
#
_symmetry.space_group_name_H-M   'P 1'
#
loop_
_entity.id
_entity.type
_entity.pdbx_description
1 polymer ?
#
loop_
_entity_poly.entity_id
_entity_poly.type
_entity_poly.pdbx_seq_one_letter_code
_entity_poly.pdbx_strand_id
1 'polypeptide(L)'
;MKQVKITTTSDLINGGCNACPNVKCTNYLVHVEDETIALETLTVADLVTLLALKEGFRQKLVMEMFEEYTMFERETHQVVFKEEETRILFQSKKQTIQSTLLSKEPQQVFQETQQILHQLFELEPFEFELVEETDK
;
A
#
# COMPACT_ATOMS: atom_id res chain seq x y z
N MET A 1 -11.47 -10.70 -11.25
CA MET A 1 -10.02 -10.63 -10.96
C MET A 1 -9.42 -9.48 -11.75
N LYS A 2 -8.92 -8.46 -11.05
CA LYS A 2 -8.41 -7.22 -11.65
C LYS A 2 -6.88 -7.25 -11.72
N GLN A 3 -6.30 -6.71 -12.78
CA GLN A 3 -4.84 -6.62 -12.91
C GLN A 3 -4.33 -5.31 -12.32
N VAL A 4 -3.25 -5.40 -11.55
CA VAL A 4 -2.53 -4.30 -10.93
C VAL A 4 -1.08 -4.39 -11.41
N LYS A 5 -0.70 -3.51 -12.33
CA LYS A 5 0.67 -3.43 -12.82
C LYS A 5 1.42 -2.37 -12.04
N ILE A 6 2.58 -2.70 -11.50
CA ILE A 6 3.43 -1.79 -10.75
C ILE A 6 4.70 -1.60 -11.54
N THR A 7 4.91 -0.37 -12.01
CA THR A 7 6.11 0.01 -12.75
C THR A 7 7.07 0.69 -11.80
N THR A 8 8.33 0.28 -11.84
CA THR A 8 9.39 0.85 -11.00
C THR A 8 10.37 1.60 -11.88
N THR A 9 10.59 2.88 -11.61
CA THR A 9 11.68 3.67 -12.19
C THR A 9 12.69 3.98 -11.10
N SER A 10 13.97 4.00 -11.45
CA SER A 10 15.02 4.34 -10.49
C SER A 10 15.94 5.43 -11.03
N ASP A 11 15.85 6.59 -10.41
CA ASP A 11 16.71 7.72 -10.72
C ASP A 11 17.89 7.77 -9.77
N LEU A 12 19.08 7.99 -10.31
CA LEU A 12 20.26 8.32 -9.52
C LEU A 12 20.29 9.83 -9.31
N ILE A 13 19.91 10.26 -8.12
CA ILE A 13 20.00 11.68 -7.77
C ILE A 13 21.42 11.96 -7.27
N ASN A 14 22.16 12.78 -8.02
CA ASN A 14 23.42 13.35 -7.54
C ASN A 14 23.09 14.30 -6.39
N GLY A 15 23.61 14.03 -5.19
CA GLY A 15 23.51 14.97 -4.08
C GLY A 15 24.14 16.31 -4.47
N GLY A 16 23.50 17.43 -4.12
CA GLY A 16 23.93 18.80 -4.48
C GLY A 16 25.29 19.25 -3.92
N CYS A 17 26.05 18.35 -3.30
CA CYS A 17 27.42 18.52 -2.87
C CYS A 17 28.22 17.28 -3.29
N ASN A 18 29.41 17.50 -3.83
CA ASN A 18 30.41 16.52 -4.25
C ASN A 18 30.92 15.57 -3.15
N ALA A 19 30.35 15.63 -1.94
CA ALA A 19 30.59 14.72 -0.81
C ALA A 19 29.40 13.80 -0.50
N CYS A 20 28.25 13.97 -1.15
CA CYS A 20 27.06 13.15 -0.93
C CYS A 20 27.08 11.94 -1.88
N PRO A 21 26.84 10.71 -1.38
CA PRO A 21 26.69 9.54 -2.24
C PRO A 21 25.46 9.67 -3.14
N ASN A 22 25.49 9.05 -4.31
CA ASN A 22 24.33 8.94 -5.18
C ASN A 22 23.23 8.18 -4.43
N VAL A 23 22.07 8.81 -4.31
CA VAL A 23 20.89 8.17 -3.72
C VAL A 23 20.07 7.59 -4.86
N LYS A 24 19.82 6.28 -4.81
CA LYS A 24 18.86 5.64 -5.70
C LYS A 24 17.46 6.01 -5.20
N CYS A 25 16.75 6.83 -5.95
CA CYS A 25 15.35 7.13 -5.69
C CYS A 25 14.52 6.21 -6.58
N THR A 26 13.79 5.31 -5.92
CA THR A 26 12.89 4.37 -6.59
C THR A 26 11.48 4.95 -6.53
N ASN A 27 10.90 5.24 -7.69
CA ASN A 27 9.51 5.69 -7.79
C ASN A 27 8.65 4.51 -8.23
N TYR A 28 7.45 4.39 -7.63
CA TYR A 28 6.49 3.36 -7.99
C TYR A 28 5.28 3.99 -8.67
N LEU A 29 4.90 3.46 -9.83
CA LEU A 29 3.67 3.81 -10.53
C LEU A 29 2.75 2.59 -10.52
N VAL A 30 1.58 2.73 -9.90
CA VAL A 30 0.57 1.68 -9.84
C VAL A 30 -0.49 1.96 -10.91
N HIS A 31 -0.62 1.04 -11.86
CA HIS A 31 -1.63 1.06 -12.91
C HIS A 31 -2.75 0.11 -12.52
N VAL A 32 -3.96 0.65 -12.34
CA VAL A 32 -5.17 -0.10 -11.99
C VAL A 32 -6.31 0.40 -12.87
N GLU A 33 -6.89 -0.49 -13.67
CA GLU A 33 -7.90 -0.14 -14.67
C GLU A 33 -7.35 0.96 -15.62
N ASP A 34 -8.00 2.12 -15.69
CA ASP A 34 -7.63 3.24 -16.56
C ASP A 34 -6.83 4.35 -15.84
N GLU A 35 -6.41 4.11 -14.59
CA GLU A 35 -5.72 5.10 -13.76
C GLU A 35 -4.28 4.69 -13.46
N THR A 36 -3.41 5.70 -13.38
CA THR A 36 -2.01 5.57 -12.95
C THR A 36 -1.79 6.45 -11.74
N ILE A 37 -1.37 5.85 -10.63
CA ILE A 37 -1.21 6.52 -9.34
C ILE A 37 0.25 6.34 -8.90
N ALA A 38 0.91 7.43 -8.52
CA ALA A 38 2.25 7.38 -7.98
C ALA A 38 2.22 6.98 -6.50
N LEU A 39 3.12 6.09 -6.11
CA LEU A 39 3.42 5.73 -4.72
C LEU A 39 4.87 6.10 -4.40
N GLU A 40 5.07 6.76 -3.26
CA GLU A 40 6.39 7.09 -2.72
C GLU A 40 7.12 5.83 -2.23
N THR A 41 6.37 4.91 -1.61
CA THR A 41 6.88 3.64 -1.08
C THR A 41 5.97 2.48 -1.48
N LEU A 42 6.57 1.31 -1.66
CA LEU A 42 5.83 0.07 -1.90
C LEU A 42 5.67 -0.70 -0.57
N THR A 43 4.78 -0.22 0.30
CA THR A 43 4.43 -0.93 1.54
C THR A 43 3.06 -1.59 1.46
N VAL A 44 2.79 -2.50 2.39
CA VAL A 44 1.47 -3.13 2.53
C VAL A 44 0.40 -2.07 2.84
N ALA A 45 0.70 -1.09 3.69
CA ALA A 45 -0.23 -0.04 4.06
C ALA A 45 -0.59 0.84 2.85
N ASP A 46 0.41 1.27 2.08
CA ASP A 46 0.22 2.12 0.89
C ASP A 46 -0.65 1.42 -0.16
N LEU A 47 -0.33 0.17 -0.48
CA LEU A 47 -1.00 -0.57 -1.53
C LEU A 47 -2.42 -1.00 -1.13
N VAL A 48 -2.64 -1.40 0.13
CA VAL A 48 -3.99 -1.66 0.66
C VAL A 48 -4.84 -0.39 0.61
N THR A 49 -4.28 0.74 1.05
CA THR A 49 -5.00 2.03 1.08
C THR A 49 -5.41 2.44 -0.32
N LEU A 50 -4.47 2.43 -1.28
CA LEU A 50 -4.73 2.78 -2.68
C LEU A 50 -5.84 1.92 -3.28
N LEU A 51 -5.72 0.59 -3.16
CA LEU A 51 -6.68 -0.33 -3.77
C LEU A 51 -8.05 -0.30 -3.07
N ALA A 52 -8.10 -0.17 -1.74
CA ALA A 52 -9.36 -0.02 -1.02
C ALA A 52 -10.12 1.23 -1.46
N LEU A 53 -9.42 2.37 -1.58
CA LEU A 53 -10.01 3.61 -2.07
C LEU A 53 -10.51 3.47 -3.51
N LYS A 54 -9.74 2.81 -4.38
CA LYS A 54 -10.13 2.52 -5.76
C LYS A 54 -11.41 1.67 -5.85
N GLU A 55 -11.58 0.71 -4.95
CA GLU A 55 -12.78 -0.12 -4.84
C GLU A 55 -13.95 0.56 -4.10
N GLY A 56 -13.88 1.88 -3.91
CA GLY A 56 -14.98 2.70 -3.39
C GLY A 56 -15.07 2.76 -1.87
N PHE A 57 -14.07 2.28 -1.14
CA PHE A 57 -13.97 2.61 0.29
C PHE A 57 -13.64 4.09 0.46
N ARG A 58 -14.19 4.68 1.52
CA ARG A 58 -13.81 6.01 1.97
C ARG A 58 -12.94 5.86 3.20
N GLN A 59 -11.90 6.68 3.28
CA GLN A 59 -11.03 6.75 4.44
C GLN A 59 -11.46 7.92 5.33
N LYS A 60 -11.44 7.70 6.64
CA LYS A 60 -11.53 8.78 7.64
C LYS A 60 -10.58 8.54 8.79
N LEU A 61 -10.05 9.63 9.33
CA LEU A 61 -9.33 9.62 10.60
C LEU A 61 -10.36 9.66 11.74
N VAL A 62 -10.25 8.72 12.66
CA VAL A 62 -11.05 8.66 13.88
C VAL A 62 -10.16 9.00 15.05
N MET A 63 -10.52 10.06 15.78
CA MET A 63 -9.86 10.50 17.00
C MET A 63 -10.80 10.28 18.17
N GLU A 64 -10.51 9.27 18.98
CA GLU A 64 -11.18 9.00 20.24
C GLU A 64 -10.31 9.46 21.42
N MET A 65 -10.85 9.40 22.65
CA MET A 65 -10.18 9.95 23.83
C MET A 65 -8.79 9.34 24.12
N PHE A 66 -8.58 8.08 23.70
CA PHE A 66 -7.34 7.33 23.95
C PHE A 66 -6.77 6.65 22.69
N GLU A 67 -7.45 6.79 21.55
CA GLU A 67 -7.06 6.09 20.33
C GLU A 67 -7.19 7.00 19.12
N GLU A 68 -6.20 6.90 18.23
CA GLU A 68 -6.23 7.48 16.90
C GLU A 68 -6.07 6.35 15.89
N TYR A 69 -6.99 6.27 14.93
CA TYR A 69 -6.94 5.24 13.90
C TYR A 69 -7.58 5.68 12.60
N THR A 70 -7.15 5.06 11.52
CA THR A 70 -7.81 5.22 10.22
C THR A 70 -8.94 4.20 10.10
N MET A 71 -10.10 4.62 9.63
CA MET A 71 -11.19 3.72 9.29
C MET A 71 -11.53 3.81 7.80
N PHE A 72 -11.54 2.65 7.15
CA PHE A 72 -12.07 2.46 5.82
C PHE A 72 -13.53 2.03 5.91
N GLU A 73 -14.42 2.71 5.18
CA GLU A 73 -15.84 2.37 5.16
C GLU A 73 -16.41 2.32 3.74
N ARG A 74 -17.22 1.28 3.48
CA ARG A 74 -18.03 1.13 2.27
C ARG A 74 -19.37 0.54 2.67
N GLU A 75 -20.44 1.33 2.52
CA GLU A 75 -21.78 0.97 2.98
C GLU A 75 -21.81 0.57 4.47
N THR A 76 -22.09 -0.70 4.79
CA THR A 76 -22.08 -1.24 6.15
C THR A 76 -20.77 -1.92 6.55
N HIS A 77 -19.81 -1.99 5.62
CA HIS A 77 -18.52 -2.65 5.81
C HIS A 77 -17.47 -1.68 6.32
N GLN A 78 -16.72 -2.10 7.34
CA GLN A 78 -15.72 -1.27 8.00
C GLN A 78 -14.46 -2.07 8.27
N VAL A 79 -13.32 -1.46 7.96
CA VAL A 79 -11.98 -1.98 8.28
C VAL A 79 -11.21 -0.87 8.98
N VAL A 80 -10.69 -1.16 10.15
CA VAL A 80 -9.83 -0.26 10.93
C VAL A 80 -8.37 -0.54 10.58
N PHE A 81 -7.60 0.52 10.38
CA PHE A 81 -6.16 0.50 10.20
C PHE A 81 -5.49 1.27 11.34
N LYS A 82 -4.54 0.62 12.01
CA LYS A 82 -3.72 1.19 13.07
C LYS A 82 -2.25 0.96 12.76
N GLU A 83 -1.45 1.98 13.01
CA GLU A 83 0.00 1.91 12.98
C GLU A 83 0.53 1.96 14.42
N GLU A 84 1.39 1.02 14.76
CA GLU A 84 2.11 0.93 16.03
C GLU A 84 3.62 1.03 15.76
N GLU A 85 4.45 1.13 16.79
CA GLU A 85 5.90 1.40 16.66
C GLU A 85 6.66 0.51 15.66
N THR A 86 6.25 -0.75 15.48
CA THR A 86 6.94 -1.71 14.59
C THR A 86 6.00 -2.51 13.68
N ARG A 87 4.71 -2.25 13.78
CA ARG A 87 3.65 -3.12 13.25
C ARG A 87 2.51 -2.29 12.71
N ILE A 88 1.80 -2.87 11.76
CA ILE A 88 0.52 -2.35 11.30
C ILE A 88 -0.55 -3.41 11.51
N LEU A 89 -1.75 -2.93 11.81
CA LEU A 89 -2.92 -3.76 12.11
C LEU A 89 -4.06 -3.35 11.20
N PHE A 90 -4.63 -4.33 10.50
CA PHE A 90 -5.90 -4.20 9.81
C PHE A 90 -6.94 -5.06 10.51
N GLN A 91 -8.07 -4.49 10.86
CA GLN A 91 -9.10 -5.16 11.66
C GLN A 91 -10.47 -5.00 11.02
N SER A 92 -11.15 -6.12 10.77
CA SER A 92 -12.58 -6.16 10.48
C SER A 92 -13.35 -6.59 11.73
N LYS A 93 -14.67 -6.68 11.63
CA LYS A 93 -15.52 -7.22 12.72
C LYS A 93 -15.20 -8.68 13.08
N LYS A 94 -14.64 -9.45 12.14
CA LYS A 94 -14.44 -10.91 12.29
C LYS A 94 -13.02 -11.27 12.71
N GLN A 95 -12.03 -10.49 12.27
CA GLN A 95 -10.62 -10.86 12.43
C GLN A 95 -9.69 -9.65 12.30
N THR A 96 -8.47 -9.83 12.78
CA THR A 96 -7.36 -8.88 12.67
C THR A 96 -6.20 -9.54 11.94
N ILE A 97 -5.61 -8.85 10.98
CA ILE A 97 -4.37 -9.23 10.32
C ILE A 97 -3.31 -8.20 10.70
N GLN A 98 -2.16 -8.70 11.14
CA GLN A 98 -1.00 -7.89 11.48
C GLN A 98 0.07 -8.04 10.39
N SER A 99 0.73 -6.93 10.05
CA SER A 99 1.97 -6.92 9.28
C SER A 99 3.06 -6.11 10.01
N THR A 100 4.27 -6.08 9.46
CA THR A 100 5.41 -5.34 10.00
C THR A 100 5.68 -4.09 9.17
N LEU A 101 6.15 -3.02 9.84
CA LEU A 101 6.63 -1.80 9.19
C LEU A 101 8.00 -1.97 8.51
N LEU A 102 8.68 -3.12 8.69
CA LEU A 102 9.95 -3.38 8.04
C LEU A 102 9.78 -3.49 6.52
N SER A 103 10.76 -3.00 5.78
CA SER A 103 10.83 -3.17 4.32
C SER A 103 10.74 -4.66 3.95
N LYS A 104 9.93 -4.95 2.94
CA LYS A 104 9.67 -6.29 2.44
C LYS A 104 10.03 -6.36 0.95
N GLU A 105 10.29 -7.57 0.49
CA GLU A 105 10.37 -7.82 -0.95
C GLU A 105 8.99 -7.58 -1.60
N PRO A 106 8.92 -7.04 -2.84
CA PRO A 106 7.66 -6.72 -3.49
C PRO A 106 6.65 -7.88 -3.51
N GLN A 107 7.11 -9.11 -3.74
CA GLN A 107 6.23 -10.28 -3.74
C GLN A 107 5.55 -10.52 -2.39
N GLN A 108 6.24 -10.25 -1.28
CA GLN A 108 5.67 -10.36 0.06
C GLN A 108 4.63 -9.25 0.30
N VAL A 109 4.90 -8.03 -0.18
CA VAL A 109 3.93 -6.92 -0.14
C VAL A 109 2.66 -7.30 -0.88
N PHE A 110 2.77 -7.91 -2.07
CA PHE A 110 1.61 -8.32 -2.88
C PHE A 110 0.80 -9.41 -2.20
N GLN A 111 1.46 -10.44 -1.65
CA GLN A 111 0.78 -11.54 -0.96
C GLN A 111 0.00 -11.05 0.27
N GLU A 112 0.62 -10.21 1.10
CA GLU A 112 -0.04 -9.68 2.31
C GLU A 112 -1.15 -8.69 1.96
N THR A 113 -0.92 -7.82 0.97
CA THR A 113 -1.96 -6.93 0.44
C THR A 113 -3.17 -7.73 -0.05
N GLN A 114 -2.93 -8.76 -0.86
CA GLN A 114 -3.98 -9.64 -1.37
C GLN A 114 -4.74 -10.33 -0.24
N GLN A 115 -4.03 -10.80 0.80
CA GLN A 115 -4.66 -11.41 1.96
C GLN A 115 -5.58 -10.42 2.71
N ILE A 116 -5.10 -9.19 2.93
CA ILE A 116 -5.84 -8.14 3.64
C ILE A 116 -7.08 -7.73 2.83
N LEU A 117 -6.92 -7.40 1.54
CA LEU A 117 -8.02 -6.97 0.68
C LEU A 117 -9.08 -8.06 0.53
N HIS A 118 -8.66 -9.32 0.37
CA HIS A 118 -9.61 -10.42 0.24
C HIS A 118 -10.34 -10.73 1.55
N GLN A 119 -9.61 -10.89 2.66
CA GLN A 119 -10.22 -11.39 3.90
C GLN A 119 -10.85 -10.30 4.77
N LEU A 120 -10.33 -9.07 4.72
CA LEU A 120 -10.82 -7.96 5.54
C LEU A 120 -11.74 -7.02 4.78
N PHE A 121 -11.39 -6.68 3.53
CA PHE A 121 -12.19 -5.78 2.71
C PHE A 121 -13.23 -6.52 1.86
N GLU A 122 -13.20 -7.87 1.85
CA GLU A 122 -14.11 -8.73 1.09
C GLU A 122 -14.12 -8.36 -0.42
N LEU A 123 -12.95 -8.00 -0.95
CA LEU A 123 -12.75 -7.63 -2.33
C LEU A 123 -12.41 -8.83 -3.22
N GLU A 124 -12.70 -8.70 -4.51
CA GLU A 124 -12.21 -9.65 -5.51
C GLU A 124 -10.68 -9.70 -5.54
N PRO A 125 -10.08 -10.85 -5.89
CA PRO A 125 -8.64 -10.95 -6.01
C PRO A 125 -8.04 -10.01 -7.07
N PHE A 126 -6.85 -9.52 -6.75
CA PHE A 126 -5.98 -8.76 -7.63
C PHE A 126 -4.83 -9.63 -8.13
N GLU A 127 -4.46 -9.44 -9.38
CA GLU A 127 -3.27 -10.02 -9.98
C GLU A 127 -2.17 -8.94 -10.05
N PHE A 128 -1.07 -9.15 -9.34
CA PHE A 128 0.02 -8.18 -9.28
C PHE A 128 1.13 -8.55 -10.27
N GLU A 129 1.55 -7.57 -11.06
CA GLU A 129 2.72 -7.66 -11.93
C GLU A 129 3.70 -6.53 -11.58
N LEU A 130 4.97 -6.86 -11.33
CA LEU A 130 6.04 -5.87 -11.16
C LEU A 130 6.85 -5.79 -12.45
N VAL A 131 6.95 -4.59 -13.01
CA VAL A 131 7.76 -4.30 -14.20
C VAL A 131 8.83 -3.28 -13.83
N GLU A 132 10.08 -3.65 -14.00
CA GLU A 132 11.21 -2.73 -13.86
C GLU A 132 11.42 -2.02 -15.19
N GLU A 133 11.23 -0.70 -15.22
CA GLU A 133 11.63 0.10 -16.36
C GLU A 133 13.13 0.33 -16.26
N THR A 134 13.88 -0.39 -17.09
CA THR A 134 15.30 -0.11 -17.31
C THR A 134 15.38 1.00 -18.33
N ASP A 135 15.82 2.19 -17.91
CA ASP A 135 16.22 3.24 -18.84
C ASP A 135 17.24 2.66 -19.84
N LYS A 136 16.94 2.77 -21.13
CA LYS A 136 17.83 2.41 -22.23
C LYS A 136 18.81 3.53 -22.53
#